data_AF-A0A7W6LVK4-F1
#
_entry.id   AF-A0A7W6LVK4-F1
#
_cell.length_a   1.000
_cell.length_b   1.000
_cell.length_c   1.000
_cell.angle_alpha   90.00
_cell.angle_beta   90.00
_cell.angle_gamma   90.00
#
_symmetry.space_group_name_H-M   'P 1'
#
loop_
_entity.id
_entity.type
_entity.pdbx_description
1 polymer ?
#
loop_
_entity_poly.entity_id
_entity_poly.type
_entity_poly.pdbx_seq_one_letter_code
_entity_poly.pdbx_strand_id
1 'polypeptide(L)'
;MTDTLAAVSPLRRRMIDDMMLRNLSPATQRSYLHAVTKFSRYFGRSPDRLGLEDVRAFQVYLVSQGISWPALNPTVCALRFF
;
A
#
# COMPACT_ATOMS: atom_id res chain seq x y z
N MET A 1 -28.24 16.26 -1.07
CA MET A 1 -26.84 16.72 -0.99
C MET A 1 -25.97 15.49 -1.08
N THR A 2 -25.23 15.36 -2.18
CA THR A 2 -24.39 14.22 -2.55
C THR A 2 -23.32 13.94 -1.51
N ASP A 3 -23.15 12.68 -1.08
CA ASP A 3 -21.81 12.23 -0.70
C ASP A 3 -21.57 10.78 -1.11
N THR A 4 -21.11 10.65 -2.36
CA THR A 4 -20.55 9.42 -2.92
C THR A 4 -19.15 9.20 -2.32
N LEU A 5 -19.07 8.98 -1.01
CA LEU A 5 -17.88 8.38 -0.40
C LEU A 5 -18.03 6.88 -0.58
N ALA A 6 -17.49 6.34 -1.67
CA ALA A 6 -17.36 4.91 -1.88
C ALA A 6 -16.97 4.24 -0.56
N ALA A 7 -17.83 3.36 -0.04
CA ALA A 7 -17.63 2.72 1.25
C ALA A 7 -16.20 2.16 1.33
N VAL A 8 -15.40 2.67 2.26
CA VAL A 8 -14.02 2.24 2.47
C VAL A 8 -14.04 0.73 2.68
N SER A 9 -13.29 -0.03 1.88
CA SER A 9 -13.24 -1.49 2.02
C SER A 9 -12.75 -1.87 3.42
N PRO A 10 -13.22 -2.99 4.01
CA PRO A 10 -12.75 -3.43 5.33
C PRO A 10 -11.22 -3.55 5.43
N LEU A 11 -10.57 -4.01 4.35
CA LEU A 11 -9.12 -4.07 4.25
C LEU A 11 -8.46 -2.69 4.33
N ARG A 12 -8.98 -1.70 3.61
CA ARG A 12 -8.48 -0.32 3.67
C ARG A 12 -8.70 0.30 5.04
N ARG A 13 -9.84 0.04 5.67
CA ARG A 13 -10.15 0.53 7.03
C ARG A 13 -9.14 -0.02 8.04
N ARG A 14 -8.92 -1.34 8.06
CA ARG A 14 -7.94 -1.97 8.94
C ARG A 14 -6.54 -1.39 8.77
N MET A 15 -6.09 -1.21 7.53
CA MET A 15 -4.80 -0.59 7.24
C MET A 15 -4.70 0.83 7.80
N ILE A 16 -5.75 1.65 7.68
CA ILE A 16 -5.79 3.00 8.26
C ILE A 16 -5.70 2.93 9.78
N ASP A 17 -6.50 2.07 10.42
CA ASP A 17 -6.53 1.92 11.87
C ASP A 17 -5.16 1.46 12.41
N ASP A 18 -4.50 0.49 11.75
CA ASP A 18 -3.17 0.01 12.12
C ASP A 18 -2.09 1.11 11.98
N MET A 19 -2.19 1.98 10.98
CA MET A 19 -1.29 3.13 10.84
C MET A 19 -1.57 4.23 11.87
N MET A 20 -2.83 4.44 12.24
CA MET A 20 -3.22 5.36 13.32
C MET A 20 -2.69 4.89 14.67
N LEU A 21 -2.77 3.59 14.97
CA LEU A 21 -2.20 3.00 16.19
C LEU A 21 -0.69 3.21 16.30
N ARG A 22 0.02 3.28 15.17
CA ARG A 22 1.46 3.59 15.11
C ARG A 22 1.77 5.09 15.03
N ASN A 23 0.76 5.94 15.19
CA ASN A 23 0.87 7.40 15.13
C ASN A 23 1.51 7.92 13.82
N LEU A 24 1.26 7.24 12.69
CA LEU A 24 1.77 7.69 11.40
C LEU A 24 1.02 8.93 10.93
N SER A 25 1.76 9.91 10.41
CA SER A 25 1.17 11.16 9.91
C SER A 25 0.13 10.88 8.80
N PRO A 26 -0.89 11.73 8.63
CA PRO A 26 -1.86 11.59 7.54
C PRO A 26 -1.21 11.54 6.15
N ALA A 27 -0.08 12.25 5.96
CA ALA A 27 0.68 12.19 4.70
C ALA A 27 1.31 10.82 4.47
N THR A 28 1.90 10.22 5.51
CA THR A 28 2.45 8.85 5.48
C THR A 28 1.34 7.84 5.18
N GLN A 29 0.19 7.96 5.84
CA GLN A 29 -0.95 7.07 5.62
C GLN A 29 -1.41 7.09 4.16
N ARG A 30 -1.56 8.28 3.56
CA ARG A 30 -1.93 8.43 2.14
C ARG A 30 -0.88 7.81 1.21
N SER A 31 0.40 8.05 1.48
CA SER A 31 1.50 7.47 0.70
C SER A 31 1.48 5.94 0.74
N TYR A 32 1.25 5.36 1.92
CA TYR A 32 1.20 3.91 2.08
C TYR A 32 -0.02 3.31 1.39
N LEU A 33 -1.21 3.91 1.53
CA LEU A 33 -2.40 3.49 0.79
C LEU A 33 -2.17 3.52 -0.73
N HIS A 34 -1.45 4.51 -1.24
CA HIS A 34 -1.10 4.59 -2.65
C HIS A 34 -0.15 3.45 -3.07
N ALA A 35 0.88 3.16 -2.27
CA ALA A 35 1.81 2.06 -2.53
C ALA A 35 1.09 0.70 -2.60
N VAL A 36 0.20 0.41 -1.65
CA VAL A 36 -0.61 -0.83 -1.64
C VAL A 36 -1.56 -0.89 -2.84
N THR A 37 -2.14 0.24 -3.24
CA THR A 37 -2.98 0.32 -4.45
C THR A 37 -2.17 -0.01 -5.70
N LYS A 38 -0.93 0.51 -5.82
CA LYS A 38 -0.04 0.22 -6.95
C LYS A 38 0.36 -1.25 -6.99
N PHE A 39 0.66 -1.84 -5.82
CA PHE A 39 0.96 -3.26 -5.67
C PHE A 39 -0.20 -4.15 -6.15
N SER A 40 -1.41 -3.90 -5.66
CA SER A 40 -2.61 -4.63 -6.07
C SER A 40 -2.87 -4.50 -7.58
N ARG A 41 -2.70 -3.30 -8.15
CA ARG A 41 -2.85 -3.07 -9.60
C ARG A 41 -1.81 -3.83 -10.43
N TYR A 42 -0.57 -3.92 -9.96
CA TYR A 42 0.49 -4.65 -10.68
C TYR A 42 0.14 -6.13 -10.85
N PHE A 43 -0.48 -6.76 -9.84
CA PHE A 43 -0.88 -8.17 -9.90
C PHE A 43 -2.32 -8.41 -10.36
N GLY A 44 -3.14 -7.37 -10.49
CA GLY A 44 -4.58 -7.51 -10.79
C GLY A 44 -5.36 -8.27 -9.71
N ARG A 45 -4.82 -8.36 -8.49
CA ARG A 45 -5.38 -9.14 -7.37
C ARG A 45 -5.50 -8.26 -6.13
N SER A 46 -6.47 -8.58 -5.28
CA SER A 46 -6.65 -7.89 -3.99
C SER A 46 -5.43 -8.14 -3.08
N PRO A 47 -4.96 -7.16 -2.28
CA PRO A 47 -3.73 -7.31 -1.50
C PRO A 47 -3.77 -8.45 -0.48
N ASP A 48 -4.94 -8.80 0.04
CA ASP A 48 -5.17 -9.96 0.93
C ASP A 48 -4.94 -11.32 0.25
N ARG A 49 -4.76 -11.35 -1.07
CA ARG A 49 -4.44 -12.55 -1.86
C ARG A 49 -2.99 -12.57 -2.35
N LEU A 50 -2.17 -11.63 -1.89
CA LEU A 50 -0.78 -11.47 -2.32
C LEU A 50 0.16 -11.74 -1.14
N GLY A 51 1.22 -12.50 -1.39
CA GLY A 51 2.14 -12.97 -0.37
C GLY A 51 3.55 -12.39 -0.48
N LEU A 52 4.47 -12.95 0.30
CA LEU A 52 5.88 -12.50 0.35
C LEU A 52 6.60 -12.57 -1.01
N GLU A 53 6.31 -13.59 -1.82
CA GLU A 53 6.92 -13.71 -3.16
C GLU A 53 6.40 -12.64 -4.12
N ASP A 54 5.11 -12.27 -4.02
CA ASP A 54 4.54 -11.16 -4.79
C ASP A 54 5.20 -9.83 -4.38
N VAL A 55 5.40 -9.64 -3.07
CA VAL A 55 6.11 -8.47 -2.52
C VAL A 55 7.53 -8.39 -3.08
N ARG A 56 8.27 -9.51 -3.08
CA ARG A 56 9.63 -9.59 -3.63
C ARG A 56 9.63 -9.24 -5.12
N ALA A 57 8.75 -9.87 -5.90
CA ALA A 57 8.66 -9.63 -7.34
C ALA A 57 8.35 -8.16 -7.66
N PHE A 58 7.45 -7.54 -6.89
CA PHE A 58 7.13 -6.13 -7.06
C PHE A 58 8.29 -5.20 -6.69
N GLN A 59 9.03 -5.49 -5.63
CA GLN A 59 10.23 -4.71 -5.27
C GLN A 59 11.30 -4.81 -6.36
N VAL A 60 11.55 -6.01 -6.89
CA VAL A 60 12.47 -6.23 -8.02
C VAL A 60 12.03 -5.44 -9.25
N TYR A 61 10.74 -5.50 -9.60
CA TYR A 61 10.16 -4.71 -10.69
C TYR A 61 10.41 -3.22 -10.48
N LEU A 62 10.11 -2.69 -9.30
CA LEU A 62 10.30 -1.28 -9.01
C LEU A 62 11.78 -0.84 -9.14
N VAL A 63 12.71 -1.63 -8.62
CA VAL A 63 14.15 -1.38 -8.77
C VAL A 63 14.57 -1.44 -10.24
N SER A 64 14.01 -2.37 -11.03
CA SER A 64 14.28 -2.46 -12.46
C SER A 64 13.75 -1.27 -13.26
N GLN A 65 12.78 -0.51 -12.71
CA GLN A 65 12.32 0.77 -13.26
C GLN A 65 13.23 1.96 -12.86
N GLY A 66 14.33 1.71 -12.14
CA GLY A 66 15.30 2.75 -11.76
C GLY A 66 14.89 3.61 -10.57
N ILE A 67 13.93 3.18 -9.74
CA ILE A 67 13.59 3.95 -8.54
C ILE A 67 14.71 3.89 -7.51
N SER A 68 14.99 5.02 -6.87
CA SER A 68 16.00 5.10 -5.81
C SER A 68 15.51 4.44 -4.51
N TRP A 69 16.45 4.06 -3.64
CA TRP A 69 16.11 3.49 -2.34
C TRP A 69 15.18 4.36 -1.49
N PRO A 70 15.39 5.70 -1.36
CA PRO A 70 14.45 6.57 -0.63
C PRO A 70 13.03 6.56 -1.21
N ALA A 71 12.88 6.36 -2.52
CA ALA A 71 11.57 6.24 -3.17
C ALA A 71 10.94 4.84 -2.97
N LEU A 72 11.76 3.79 -2.88
CA LEU A 72 11.31 2.41 -2.63
C LEU A 72 10.89 2.18 -1.18
N ASN A 73 11.60 2.75 -0.20
CA ASN A 73 11.42 2.47 1.22
C ASN A 73 9.97 2.68 1.73
N PRO A 74 9.25 3.75 1.36
CA PRO A 74 7.82 3.88 1.71
C PRO A 74 6.97 2.72 1.21
N THR A 75 7.27 2.18 0.02
CA THR A 75 6.58 1.01 -0.50
C THR A 75 6.87 -0.20 0.39
N VAL A 76 8.13 -0.51 0.67
CA VAL A 76 8.50 -1.65 1.53
C VAL A 76 7.83 -1.57 2.90
N CYS A 77 7.78 -0.39 3.50
CA CYS A 77 7.08 -0.19 4.77
C CYS A 77 5.56 -0.31 4.65
N ALA A 78 4.95 0.20 3.58
CA ALA A 78 3.52 0.11 3.35
C ALA A 78 3.03 -1.34 3.22
N LEU A 79 3.81 -2.20 2.54
CA LEU A 79 3.44 -3.61 2.32
C LEU A 79 3.48 -4.45 3.61
N ARG A 80 3.86 -3.87 4.76
CA ARG A 80 3.79 -4.53 6.09
C ARG A 80 2.42 -4.38 6.77
N PHE A 81 1.47 -3.65 6.17
CA PHE A 81 0.16 -3.36 6.76
C PHE A 81 -1.01 -4.11 6.11
N PHE A 82 -0.77 -5.06 5.22
CA PHE A 82 -1.80 -5.98 4.71
C PHE A 82 -1.30 -7.42 4.73
#